data_AF-A0A5J5GL65-F1
#
_entry.id   AF-A0A5J5GL65-F1
#
_cell.length_a   1.000
_cell.length_b   1.000
_cell.length_c   1.000
_cell.angle_alpha   90.00
_cell.angle_beta   90.00
_cell.angle_gamma   90.00
#
_symmetry.space_group_name_H-M   'P 1'
#
loop_
_entity.id
_entity.type
_entity.pdbx_description
1 polymer ?
#
loop_
_entity_poly.entity_id
_entity_poly.type
_entity_poly.pdbx_seq_one_letter_code
_entity_poly.pdbx_strand_id
1 'polypeptide(L)'
;MVPYWLELLAIVSLLAGFVSAAIVIFDLRRHPQHMWIMNLVWPLVALFAHVAALVAYYRVGRLAEHAKAHAAMEKGETPPHTAQTSFPTKVGKGASHCGAGCTLGDICAEWLAVLFPVIAVWLGYESIFQNKIFAVWILDYIFAFTFGVAFQYFTIVPMRGLSPGKGVIEAVKADVLSLTAWQVGMYGFMAVAHFWIFGHLLGAELHTASVEFWFMMQIAMICGFLTSYPVNWWLIRKGVKEAM
;
A
#
# COMPACT_ATOMS: atom_id res chain seq x y z
N MET A 1 -26.84 -14.63 3.04
CA MET A 1 -27.10 -13.26 3.56
C MET A 1 -25.97 -12.87 4.49
N VAL A 2 -25.47 -11.65 4.37
CA VAL A 2 -24.37 -11.16 5.23
C VAL A 2 -24.90 -10.90 6.64
N PRO A 3 -24.25 -11.44 7.70
CA PRO A 3 -24.66 -11.19 9.07
C PRO A 3 -24.43 -9.74 9.50
N TYR A 4 -25.39 -9.15 10.23
CA TYR A 4 -25.31 -7.76 10.70
C TYR A 4 -24.03 -7.46 11.54
N TRP A 5 -23.56 -8.42 12.33
CA TRP A 5 -22.34 -8.24 13.13
C TRP A 5 -21.10 -8.04 12.24
N LEU A 6 -21.06 -8.67 11.06
CA LEU A 6 -19.95 -8.55 10.12
C LEU A 6 -19.98 -7.19 9.41
N GLU A 7 -21.16 -6.74 9.02
CA GLU A 7 -21.38 -5.40 8.47
C GLU A 7 -20.94 -4.32 9.48
N LEU A 8 -21.37 -4.44 10.75
CA LEU A 8 -20.97 -3.51 11.81
C LEU A 8 -19.45 -3.52 12.03
N LEU A 9 -18.83 -4.70 12.04
CA LEU A 9 -17.38 -4.83 12.16
C LEU A 9 -16.66 -4.17 10.99
N ALA A 10 -17.14 -4.36 9.76
CA ALA A 10 -16.61 -3.73 8.57
C ALA A 10 -16.68 -2.19 8.67
N ILE A 11 -17.83 -1.64 9.06
CA ILE A 11 -18.01 -0.20 9.27
C ILE A 11 -17.02 0.34 10.31
N VAL A 12 -16.91 -0.31 11.47
CA VAL A 12 -15.98 0.10 12.54
C VAL A 12 -14.53 0.07 12.04
N SER A 13 -14.15 -0.96 11.30
CA SER A 13 -12.80 -1.11 10.75
C SER A 13 -12.47 -0.02 9.71
N LEU A 14 -13.42 0.31 8.82
CA LEU A 14 -13.25 1.39 7.84
C LEU A 14 -13.15 2.75 8.53
N LEU A 15 -14.02 3.03 9.51
CA LEU A 15 -13.95 4.25 10.31
C LEU A 15 -12.63 4.38 11.07
N ALA A 16 -12.13 3.28 11.66
CA ALA A 16 -10.83 3.26 12.32
C ALA A 16 -9.69 3.61 11.35
N GLY A 17 -9.75 3.12 10.11
CA GLY A 17 -8.80 3.47 9.04
C GLY A 17 -8.85 4.94 8.67
N PHE A 18 -10.05 5.49 8.42
CA PHE A 18 -10.21 6.90 8.09
C PHE A 18 -9.79 7.84 9.23
N VAL A 19 -10.16 7.52 10.48
CA VAL A 19 -9.74 8.29 11.66
C VAL A 19 -8.22 8.25 11.81
N SER A 20 -7.60 7.07 11.66
CA SER A 20 -6.14 6.93 11.72
C SER A 20 -5.45 7.75 10.63
N ALA A 21 -5.93 7.67 9.38
CA ALA A 21 -5.39 8.47 8.28
C ALA A 21 -5.57 9.98 8.53
N ALA A 22 -6.71 10.42 9.05
CA ALA A 22 -6.97 11.82 9.38
C ALA A 22 -6.02 12.34 10.48
N ILE A 23 -5.76 11.54 11.53
CA ILE A 23 -4.79 11.87 12.59
C ILE A 23 -3.40 12.10 11.98
N VAL A 24 -2.95 11.17 11.13
CA VAL A 24 -1.65 11.29 10.44
C VAL A 24 -1.60 12.54 9.58
N ILE A 25 -2.62 12.78 8.74
CA ILE A 25 -2.68 13.97 7.87
C ILE A 25 -2.60 15.26 8.69
N PHE A 26 -3.33 15.34 9.81
CA PHE A 26 -3.33 16.53 10.65
C PHE A 26 -1.98 16.77 11.34
N ASP A 27 -1.32 15.71 11.78
CA ASP A 27 0.03 15.79 12.36
C ASP A 27 1.07 16.21 11.31
N LEU A 28 1.01 15.64 10.11
CA LEU A 28 1.91 15.95 8.99
C LEU A 28 1.86 17.42 8.54
N ARG A 29 0.74 18.13 8.77
CA ARG A 29 0.66 19.59 8.51
C ARG A 29 1.64 20.40 9.35
N ARG A 30 1.94 19.93 10.57
CA ARG A 30 2.92 20.56 11.46
C ARG A 30 4.29 19.90 11.36
N HIS A 31 4.32 18.63 10.99
CA HIS A 31 5.53 17.81 11.01
C HIS A 31 5.72 17.05 9.68
N PRO A 32 5.90 17.78 8.57
CA PRO A 32 6.04 17.17 7.26
C PRO A 32 7.27 16.27 7.20
N GLN A 33 7.17 15.19 6.44
CA GLN A 33 8.28 14.27 6.20
C GLN A 33 9.35 14.91 5.31
N HIS A 34 10.61 14.57 5.56
CA HIS A 34 11.74 15.03 4.74
C HIS A 34 11.58 14.60 3.28
N MET A 35 11.22 13.34 3.04
CA MET A 35 10.78 12.86 1.72
C MET A 35 9.29 13.11 1.56
N TRP A 36 8.92 14.02 0.66
CA TRP A 36 7.54 14.49 0.53
C TRP A 36 6.52 13.37 0.25
N ILE A 37 6.92 12.34 -0.51
CA ILE A 37 6.05 11.20 -0.87
C ILE A 37 5.59 10.42 0.37
N MET A 38 6.39 10.40 1.44
CA MET A 38 6.02 9.77 2.70
C MET A 38 4.84 10.48 3.37
N ASN A 39 4.56 11.75 3.04
CA ASN A 39 3.33 12.43 3.48
C ASN A 39 2.06 11.80 2.88
N LEU A 40 2.17 11.09 1.75
CA LEU A 40 1.06 10.32 1.16
C LEU A 40 1.06 8.86 1.64
N VAL A 41 2.24 8.25 1.77
CA VAL A 41 2.38 6.85 2.18
C VAL A 41 1.78 6.61 3.57
N TRP A 42 2.08 7.46 4.56
CA TRP A 42 1.61 7.25 5.93
C TRP A 42 0.06 7.24 6.05
N PRO A 43 -0.67 8.22 5.48
CA PRO A 43 -2.14 8.16 5.47
C PRO A 43 -2.70 6.95 4.73
N LEU A 44 -2.14 6.58 3.57
CA LEU A 44 -2.59 5.42 2.79
C LEU A 44 -2.42 4.12 3.57
N VAL A 45 -1.28 3.94 4.24
CA VAL A 45 -1.02 2.77 5.10
C VAL A 45 -1.97 2.73 6.30
N ALA A 46 -2.33 3.89 6.85
CA ALA A 46 -3.28 3.97 7.96
C ALA A 46 -4.69 3.51 7.60
N LEU A 47 -5.07 3.55 6.32
CA LEU A 47 -6.39 3.06 5.87
C LEU A 47 -6.58 1.57 6.13
N PHE A 48 -5.52 0.75 6.07
CA PHE A 48 -5.61 -0.69 6.29
C PHE A 48 -4.94 -1.19 7.58
N ALA A 49 -3.90 -0.50 8.07
CA ALA A 49 -3.17 -0.90 9.28
C ALA A 49 -3.61 -0.15 10.54
N HIS A 50 -4.55 0.80 10.43
CA HIS A 50 -5.23 1.47 11.55
C HIS A 50 -4.27 1.99 12.63
N VAL A 51 -4.48 1.57 13.88
CA VAL A 51 -3.67 1.92 15.06
C VAL A 51 -2.24 1.43 14.93
N ALA A 52 -1.97 0.30 14.27
CA ALA A 52 -0.61 -0.17 14.07
C ALA A 52 0.19 0.82 13.19
N ALA A 53 -0.46 1.42 12.17
CA ALA A 53 0.13 2.49 11.38
C ALA A 53 0.39 3.74 12.23
N LEU A 54 -0.51 4.12 13.13
CA LEU A 54 -0.31 5.26 14.04
C LEU A 54 0.91 5.06 14.95
N VAL A 55 1.02 3.88 15.56
CA VAL A 55 2.16 3.52 16.42
C VAL A 55 3.47 3.57 15.62
N ALA A 56 3.49 3.01 14.41
CA ALA A 56 4.65 3.06 13.53
C ALA A 56 4.99 4.50 13.09
N TYR A 57 3.97 5.31 12.77
CA TYR A 57 4.14 6.71 12.38
C TYR A 57 4.76 7.54 13.51
N TYR A 58 4.20 7.50 14.71
CA TYR A 58 4.72 8.28 15.83
C TYR A 58 6.09 7.82 16.33
N ARG A 59 6.38 6.51 16.27
CA ARG A 59 7.68 5.98 16.70
C ARG A 59 8.78 6.16 15.66
N VAL A 60 8.45 5.99 14.37
CA VAL A 60 9.45 5.89 13.30
C VAL A 60 9.28 7.01 12.28
N GLY A 61 8.05 7.25 11.80
CA GLY A 61 7.77 8.33 10.83
C GLY A 61 8.20 9.71 11.35
N ARG A 62 7.99 9.99 12.64
CA ARG A 62 8.40 11.25 13.29
C ARG A 62 9.89 11.46 13.45
N LEU A 63 10.71 10.43 13.22
CA LEU A 63 12.17 10.57 13.15
C LEU A 63 12.60 11.15 11.79
N ALA A 64 11.80 10.96 10.76
CA ALA A 64 12.04 11.44 9.40
C ALA A 64 11.35 12.80 9.12
N GLU A 65 10.94 13.50 10.18
CA GLU A 65 10.44 14.87 10.09
C GLU A 65 11.48 15.79 9.45
N HIS A 66 11.05 16.61 8.50
CA HIS A 66 11.90 17.51 7.72
C HIS A 66 12.75 18.40 8.63
N ALA A 67 12.14 19.09 9.61
CA ALA A 67 12.86 19.95 10.54
C ALA A 67 13.98 19.21 11.31
N LYS A 68 13.75 17.96 11.73
CA LYS A 68 14.76 17.16 12.45
C LYS A 68 15.86 16.67 11.52
N ALA A 69 15.52 16.24 10.31
CA ALA A 69 16.49 15.81 9.31
C ALA A 69 17.40 16.98 8.88
N HIS A 70 16.80 18.14 8.59
CA HIS A 70 17.54 19.34 8.20
C HIS A 70 18.45 19.86 9.31
N ALA A 71 17.95 19.95 10.54
CA ALA A 71 18.77 20.41 11.67
C ALA A 71 19.97 19.48 11.94
N ALA A 72 19.83 18.16 11.75
CA ALA A 72 20.96 17.24 11.87
C ALA A 72 21.97 17.42 10.72
N MET A 73 21.49 17.57 9.48
CA MET A 73 22.34 17.80 8.31
C MET A 73 23.14 19.10 8.41
N GLU A 74 22.54 20.20 8.91
CA GLU A 74 23.22 21.47 9.13
C GLU A 74 24.36 21.36 10.15
N LYS A 75 24.21 20.48 11.14
CA LYS A 75 25.24 20.20 12.15
C LYS A 75 26.28 19.16 11.70
N GLY A 76 26.15 18.60 10.48
CA GLY A 76 26.97 17.49 10.01
C GLY A 76 26.73 16.18 10.76
N GLU A 77 25.60 16.06 11.47
CA GLU A 77 25.22 14.86 12.22
C GLU A 77 24.41 13.91 11.33
N THR A 78 24.40 12.62 11.69
CA THR A 78 23.55 11.64 11.00
C THR A 78 22.07 11.88 11.36
N PRO A 79 21.17 11.98 10.37
CA PRO A 79 19.76 12.20 10.65
C PRO A 79 19.15 11.12 11.57
N PRO A 80 18.23 11.48 12.49
CA PRO A 80 17.66 10.54 13.45
C PRO A 80 17.01 9.30 12.81
N HIS A 81 16.31 9.47 11.69
CA HIS A 81 15.70 8.35 10.97
C HIS A 81 16.73 7.37 10.40
N THR A 82 17.94 7.82 10.07
CA THR A 82 19.01 6.94 9.58
C THR A 82 19.67 6.20 10.74
N ALA A 83 19.94 6.90 11.83
CA ALA A 83 20.65 6.40 13.00
C ALA A 83 19.81 5.47 13.90
N GLN A 84 18.53 5.77 14.08
CA GLN A 84 17.67 5.12 15.08
C GLN A 84 16.71 4.07 14.48
N THR A 85 16.52 4.06 13.17
CA THR A 85 15.62 3.08 12.52
C THR A 85 16.35 1.75 12.34
N SER A 86 15.85 0.70 12.99
CA SER A 86 16.39 -0.65 12.86
C SER A 86 16.16 -1.21 11.44
N PHE A 87 17.02 -2.15 11.01
CA PHE A 87 16.90 -2.77 9.69
C PHE A 87 15.52 -3.39 9.40
N PRO A 88 14.90 -4.18 10.31
CA PRO A 88 13.54 -4.69 10.11
C PRO A 88 12.51 -3.57 9.87
N THR A 89 12.67 -2.44 10.54
CA THR A 89 11.78 -1.29 10.38
C THR A 89 11.97 -0.64 9.01
N LYS A 90 13.21 -0.55 8.50
CA LYS A 90 13.48 -0.08 7.13
C LYS A 90 12.84 -1.00 6.08
N VAL A 91 12.90 -2.31 6.29
CA VAL A 91 12.20 -3.30 5.45
C VAL A 91 10.69 -3.08 5.48
N GLY A 92 10.11 -2.94 6.68
CA GLY A 92 8.69 -2.68 6.86
C GLY A 92 8.24 -1.38 6.20
N LYS A 93 9.03 -0.30 6.28
CA LYS A 93 8.78 0.95 5.54
C LYS A 93 8.81 0.73 4.03
N GLY A 94 9.82 0.02 3.53
CA GLY A 94 9.94 -0.30 2.10
C GLY A 94 8.76 -1.12 1.57
N ALA A 95 8.24 -2.06 2.36
CA ALA A 95 7.03 -2.82 2.04
C ALA A 95 5.76 -1.95 2.12
N SER A 96 5.62 -1.14 3.18
CA SER A 96 4.48 -0.23 3.37
C SER A 96 4.36 0.80 2.26
N HIS A 97 5.51 1.24 1.72
CA HIS A 97 5.56 2.15 0.59
C HIS A 97 4.99 1.52 -0.69
N CYS A 98 5.29 0.25 -0.98
CA CYS A 98 4.63 -0.49 -2.07
C CYS A 98 3.14 -0.67 -1.78
N GLY A 99 2.80 -1.04 -0.55
CA GLY A 99 1.41 -1.18 -0.11
C GLY A 99 0.58 0.08 -0.26
N ALA A 100 1.16 1.26 -0.03
CA ALA A 100 0.48 2.53 -0.27
C ALA A 100 0.17 2.74 -1.76
N GLY A 101 1.12 2.40 -2.65
CA GLY A 101 0.91 2.41 -4.10
C GLY A 101 -0.21 1.46 -4.53
N CYS A 102 -0.22 0.23 -4.01
CA CYS A 102 -1.32 -0.72 -4.22
C CYS A 102 -2.65 -0.19 -3.69
N THR A 103 -2.68 0.35 -2.46
CA THR A 103 -3.92 0.90 -1.85
C THR A 103 -4.55 1.95 -2.76
N LEU A 104 -3.75 2.90 -3.26
CA LEU A 104 -4.22 3.93 -4.17
C LEU A 104 -4.61 3.35 -5.53
N GLY A 105 -3.85 2.37 -6.02
CA GLY A 105 -4.13 1.67 -7.27
C GLY A 105 -5.47 0.96 -7.25
N ASP A 106 -5.72 0.14 -6.23
CA ASP A 106 -6.95 -0.62 -6.08
C ASP A 106 -8.15 0.30 -5.89
N ILE A 107 -8.03 1.37 -5.08
CA ILE A 107 -9.10 2.38 -4.96
C ILE A 107 -9.44 2.96 -6.34
N CYS A 108 -8.44 3.40 -7.10
CA CYS A 108 -8.68 3.97 -8.42
C CYS A 108 -9.26 2.95 -9.41
N ALA A 109 -8.70 1.75 -9.47
CA ALA A 109 -9.07 0.72 -10.43
C ALA A 109 -10.46 0.13 -10.16
N GLU A 110 -10.76 -0.19 -8.90
CA GLU A 110 -12.07 -0.72 -8.49
C GLU A 110 -13.20 0.29 -8.77
N TRP A 111 -13.02 1.55 -8.38
CA TRP A 111 -14.03 2.58 -8.68
C TRP A 111 -14.14 2.87 -10.18
N LEU A 112 -13.04 2.81 -10.92
CA LEU A 112 -13.08 2.95 -12.38
C LEU A 112 -13.85 1.79 -13.04
N ALA A 113 -13.66 0.56 -12.58
CA ALA A 113 -14.38 -0.63 -13.06
C ALA A 113 -15.86 -0.65 -12.65
N VAL A 114 -16.22 0.00 -11.54
CA VAL A 114 -17.62 0.25 -11.14
C VAL A 114 -18.26 1.29 -12.07
N LEU A 115 -17.58 2.41 -12.33
CA LEU A 115 -18.10 3.50 -13.18
C LEU A 115 -18.17 3.11 -14.66
N PHE A 116 -17.22 2.32 -15.13
CA PHE A 116 -17.11 1.89 -16.53
C PHE A 116 -16.95 0.36 -16.62
N PRO A 117 -18.03 -0.42 -16.44
CA PRO A 117 -17.97 -1.89 -16.46
C PRO A 117 -17.42 -2.48 -17.77
N VAL A 118 -17.49 -1.72 -18.87
CA VAL A 118 -16.92 -2.09 -20.18
C VAL A 118 -15.41 -2.38 -20.11
N ILE A 119 -14.70 -1.76 -19.17
CA ILE A 119 -13.26 -1.99 -18.97
C ILE A 119 -13.01 -3.46 -18.61
N ALA A 120 -13.86 -4.06 -17.77
CA ALA A 120 -13.72 -5.47 -17.41
C ALA A 120 -13.91 -6.39 -18.63
N VAL A 121 -14.83 -6.04 -19.54
CA VAL A 121 -15.05 -6.77 -20.80
C VAL A 121 -13.82 -6.68 -21.71
N TRP A 122 -13.24 -5.49 -21.87
CA TRP A 122 -12.00 -5.30 -22.64
C TRP A 122 -10.81 -6.06 -22.06
N LEU A 123 -10.77 -6.21 -20.74
CA LEU A 123 -9.76 -7.00 -20.03
C LEU A 123 -10.07 -8.50 -19.98
N GLY A 124 -11.13 -8.94 -20.67
CA GLY A 124 -11.40 -10.35 -20.91
C GLY A 124 -12.53 -10.97 -20.09
N TYR A 125 -13.36 -10.19 -19.40
CA TYR A 125 -14.59 -10.71 -18.79
C TYR A 125 -15.52 -11.30 -19.86
N GLU A 126 -16.07 -12.49 -19.59
CA GLU A 126 -16.90 -13.32 -20.48
C GLU A 126 -16.20 -13.93 -21.71
N SER A 127 -15.03 -13.42 -22.11
CA SER A 127 -14.23 -13.99 -23.22
C SER A 127 -13.10 -14.91 -22.74
N ILE A 128 -12.32 -14.46 -21.76
CA ILE A 128 -11.16 -15.17 -21.19
C ILE A 128 -11.48 -15.64 -19.77
N PHE A 129 -12.13 -14.78 -18.98
CA PHE A 129 -12.46 -15.04 -17.58
C PHE A 129 -13.96 -15.15 -17.38
N GLN A 130 -14.40 -16.23 -16.74
CA GLN A 130 -15.80 -16.40 -16.34
C GLN A 130 -16.20 -15.49 -15.17
N ASN A 131 -15.25 -15.18 -14.27
CA ASN A 131 -15.51 -14.33 -13.11
C ASN A 131 -14.93 -12.94 -13.34
N LYS A 132 -15.76 -11.90 -13.17
CA LYS A 132 -15.39 -10.48 -13.36
C LYS A 132 -14.15 -10.07 -12.56
N ILE A 133 -14.02 -10.62 -11.34
CA ILE A 133 -12.91 -10.31 -10.43
C ILE A 133 -11.53 -10.50 -11.08
N PHE A 134 -11.33 -11.55 -11.87
CA PHE A 134 -10.03 -11.81 -12.51
C PHE A 134 -9.67 -10.79 -13.59
N ALA A 135 -10.68 -10.28 -14.32
CA ALA A 135 -10.46 -9.23 -15.31
C ALA A 135 -10.11 -7.89 -14.63
N VAL A 136 -10.78 -7.58 -13.51
CA VAL A 136 -10.50 -6.36 -12.73
C VAL A 136 -9.12 -6.41 -12.08
N TRP A 137 -8.65 -7.57 -11.62
CA TRP A 137 -7.28 -7.70 -11.08
C TRP A 137 -6.16 -7.35 -12.06
N ILE A 138 -6.41 -7.45 -13.37
CA ILE A 138 -5.45 -6.96 -14.37
C ILE A 138 -5.37 -5.43 -14.30
N LEU A 139 -6.52 -4.76 -14.20
CA LEU A 139 -6.60 -3.31 -14.03
C LEU A 139 -5.92 -2.88 -12.72
N ASP A 140 -6.25 -3.55 -11.62
CA ASP A 140 -5.67 -3.30 -10.29
C ASP A 140 -4.15 -3.42 -10.35
N TYR A 141 -3.63 -4.47 -10.98
CA TYR A 141 -2.19 -4.68 -11.10
C TYR A 141 -1.51 -3.57 -11.91
N ILE A 142 -2.12 -3.12 -13.01
CA ILE A 142 -1.60 -2.02 -13.83
C ILE A 142 -1.55 -0.72 -13.02
N PHE A 143 -2.62 -0.40 -12.29
CA PHE A 143 -2.70 0.81 -11.47
C PHE A 143 -1.74 0.75 -10.28
N ALA A 144 -1.73 -0.36 -9.55
CA ALA A 144 -0.83 -0.61 -8.43
C ALA A 144 0.63 -0.52 -8.87
N PHE A 145 1.01 -1.16 -9.99
CA PHE A 145 2.37 -1.08 -10.52
C PHE A 145 2.75 0.34 -10.93
N THR A 146 1.84 1.06 -11.60
CA THR A 146 2.08 2.45 -12.02
C THR A 146 2.31 3.36 -10.81
N PHE A 147 1.44 3.31 -9.80
CA PHE A 147 1.61 4.11 -8.59
C PHE A 147 2.80 3.67 -7.75
N GLY A 148 3.05 2.36 -7.63
CA GLY A 148 4.20 1.81 -6.92
C GLY A 148 5.52 2.32 -7.51
N VAL A 149 5.69 2.19 -8.83
CA VAL A 149 6.85 2.74 -9.54
C VAL A 149 6.94 4.26 -9.39
N ALA A 150 5.82 5.00 -9.50
CA ALA A 150 5.82 6.44 -9.31
C ALA A 150 6.29 6.83 -7.89
N PHE A 151 5.78 6.15 -6.85
CA PHE A 151 6.19 6.42 -5.48
C PHE A 151 7.69 6.09 -5.31
N GLN A 152 8.16 4.97 -5.88
CA GLN A 152 9.57 4.58 -5.74
C GLN A 152 10.47 5.57 -6.46
N TYR A 153 10.05 6.05 -7.62
CA TYR A 153 10.76 7.07 -8.38
C TYR A 153 10.97 8.34 -7.54
N PHE A 154 9.91 8.84 -6.90
CA PHE A 154 9.99 10.04 -6.05
C PHE A 154 10.78 9.86 -4.76
N THR A 155 11.04 8.60 -4.36
CA THR A 155 11.93 8.29 -3.23
C THR A 155 13.39 8.12 -3.69
N ILE A 156 13.64 7.30 -4.72
CA ILE A 156 14.98 6.89 -5.15
C ILE A 156 15.73 8.04 -5.83
N VAL A 157 15.06 8.84 -6.66
CA VAL A 157 15.73 9.91 -7.42
C VAL A 157 16.38 10.95 -6.50
N PRO A 158 15.68 11.52 -5.49
CA PRO A 158 16.29 12.44 -4.54
C PRO A 158 17.37 11.77 -3.67
N MET A 159 17.18 10.51 -3.28
CA MET A 159 18.14 9.79 -2.42
C MET A 159 19.48 9.52 -3.10
N ARG A 160 19.46 9.16 -4.38
CA ARG A 160 20.65 8.74 -5.13
C ARG A 160 21.18 9.81 -6.10
N GLY A 161 20.51 10.95 -6.24
CA GLY A 161 20.88 12.00 -7.20
C GLY A 161 20.87 11.51 -8.65
N LEU A 162 19.91 10.63 -9.01
CA LEU A 162 19.85 10.02 -10.33
C LEU A 162 19.23 10.97 -11.37
N SER A 163 19.62 10.79 -12.65
CA SER A 163 18.87 11.38 -13.75
C SER A 163 17.47 10.75 -13.87
N PRO A 164 16.46 11.45 -14.41
CA PRO A 164 15.08 10.94 -14.50
C PRO A 164 14.98 9.55 -15.15
N GLY A 165 15.66 9.33 -16.29
CA GLY A 165 15.62 8.03 -16.97
C GLY A 165 16.19 6.87 -16.13
N LYS A 166 17.31 7.10 -15.44
CA LYS A 166 17.90 6.11 -14.53
C LYS A 166 17.00 5.88 -13.31
N GLY A 167 16.35 6.94 -12.82
CA GLY A 167 15.37 6.88 -11.75
C GLY A 167 14.22 5.92 -12.04
N VAL A 168 13.66 5.97 -13.25
CA VAL A 168 12.57 5.06 -13.66
C VAL A 168 13.04 3.60 -13.66
N ILE A 169 14.22 3.33 -14.22
CA ILE A 169 14.78 1.98 -14.26
C ILE A 169 14.97 1.42 -12.85
N GLU A 170 15.55 2.21 -11.94
CA GLU A 170 15.77 1.78 -10.57
C GLU A 170 14.46 1.65 -9.78
N ALA A 171 13.47 2.52 -10.01
CA ALA A 171 12.14 2.40 -9.44
C ALA A 171 11.45 1.11 -9.87
N VAL A 172 11.48 0.79 -11.17
CA VAL A 172 10.93 -0.47 -11.70
C VAL A 172 11.63 -1.68 -11.06
N LYS A 173 12.97 -1.71 -11.02
CA LYS A 173 13.70 -2.83 -10.41
C LYS A 173 13.38 -3.01 -8.92
N ALA A 174 13.26 -1.90 -8.19
CA ALA A 174 12.96 -1.93 -6.76
C ALA A 174 11.52 -2.37 -6.48
N ASP A 175 10.57 -2.06 -7.38
CA ASP A 175 9.15 -2.28 -7.14
C ASP A 175 8.62 -3.60 -7.70
N VAL A 176 9.05 -4.05 -8.89
CA VAL A 176 8.48 -5.23 -9.58
C VAL A 176 8.32 -6.43 -8.66
N LEU A 177 9.41 -6.92 -8.07
CA LEU A 177 9.35 -8.14 -7.24
C LEU A 177 8.58 -7.92 -5.94
N SER A 178 8.71 -6.72 -5.34
CA SER A 178 8.00 -6.36 -4.11
C SER A 178 6.50 -6.29 -4.33
N LEU A 179 6.07 -5.63 -5.42
CA LEU A 179 4.68 -5.46 -5.79
C LEU A 179 4.06 -6.78 -6.25
N THR A 180 4.74 -7.57 -7.07
CA THR A 180 4.25 -8.91 -7.42
C THR A 180 4.04 -9.76 -6.17
N ALA A 181 4.97 -9.73 -5.21
CA ALA A 181 4.81 -10.47 -3.95
C ALA A 181 3.64 -9.94 -3.11
N TRP A 182 3.43 -8.63 -3.07
CA TRP A 182 2.26 -8.02 -2.43
C TRP A 182 0.97 -8.54 -3.05
N GLN A 183 0.88 -8.51 -4.37
CA GLN A 183 -0.30 -8.92 -5.13
C GLN A 183 -0.63 -10.40 -4.93
N VAL A 184 0.38 -11.27 -4.84
CA VAL A 184 0.16 -12.69 -4.51
C VAL A 184 -0.55 -12.86 -3.16
N GLY A 185 -0.14 -12.13 -2.12
CA GLY A 185 -0.79 -12.20 -0.81
C GLY A 185 -2.19 -11.59 -0.80
N MET A 186 -2.31 -10.42 -1.42
CA MET A 186 -3.55 -9.65 -1.47
C MET A 186 -4.63 -10.33 -2.31
N TYR A 187 -4.35 -10.67 -3.57
CA TYR A 187 -5.26 -11.40 -4.44
C TYR A 187 -5.55 -12.81 -3.91
N GLY A 188 -4.54 -13.46 -3.31
CA GLY A 188 -4.71 -14.75 -2.65
C GLY A 188 -5.78 -14.69 -1.55
N PHE A 189 -5.72 -13.69 -0.67
CA PHE A 189 -6.76 -13.48 0.34
C PHE A 189 -8.10 -13.05 -0.26
N MET A 190 -8.09 -12.17 -1.26
CA MET A 190 -9.34 -11.73 -1.91
C MET A 190 -10.06 -12.88 -2.63
N ALA A 191 -9.36 -13.85 -3.20
CA ALA A 191 -9.97 -15.09 -3.70
C ALA A 191 -10.66 -15.87 -2.57
N VAL A 192 -10.00 -16.00 -1.41
CA VAL A 192 -10.57 -16.68 -0.24
C VAL A 192 -11.82 -15.94 0.25
N ALA A 193 -11.75 -14.61 0.36
CA ALA A 193 -12.89 -13.80 0.77
C ALA A 193 -14.07 -13.94 -0.22
N HIS A 194 -13.81 -13.77 -1.51
CA HIS A 194 -14.85 -13.76 -2.55
C HIS A 194 -15.50 -15.14 -2.74
N PHE A 195 -14.69 -16.19 -2.98
CA PHE A 195 -15.22 -17.51 -3.35
C PHE A 195 -15.59 -18.37 -2.14
N TRP A 196 -14.82 -18.31 -1.06
CA TRP A 196 -15.05 -19.19 0.08
C TRP A 196 -15.89 -18.54 1.17
N ILE A 197 -15.48 -17.39 1.70
CA ILE A 197 -16.21 -16.73 2.79
C ILE A 197 -17.58 -16.25 2.30
N PHE A 198 -17.61 -15.42 1.27
CA PHE A 198 -18.86 -14.82 0.78
C PHE A 198 -19.64 -15.80 -0.10
N GLY A 199 -18.99 -16.39 -1.12
CA GLY A 199 -19.63 -17.34 -2.03
C GLY A 199 -20.14 -18.61 -1.36
N HIS A 200 -19.25 -19.36 -0.68
CA HIS A 200 -19.60 -20.68 -0.13
C HIS A 200 -20.24 -20.62 1.26
N LEU A 201 -19.67 -19.89 2.22
CA LEU A 201 -20.13 -19.91 3.61
C LEU A 201 -21.34 -19.01 3.85
N LEU A 202 -21.35 -17.80 3.28
CA LEU A 202 -22.42 -16.81 3.51
C LEU A 202 -23.50 -16.82 2.42
N GLY A 203 -23.25 -17.45 1.27
CA GLY A 203 -24.14 -17.45 0.12
C GLY A 203 -24.49 -16.03 -0.33
N ALA A 204 -23.50 -15.15 -0.41
CA ALA A 204 -23.63 -13.76 -0.78
C ALA A 204 -22.51 -13.36 -1.77
N GLU A 205 -22.81 -12.45 -2.68
CA GLU A 205 -21.79 -11.87 -3.54
C GLU A 205 -21.09 -10.71 -2.83
N LEU A 206 -19.77 -10.65 -2.98
CA LEU A 206 -18.96 -9.56 -2.43
C LEU A 206 -18.83 -8.45 -3.48
N HIS A 207 -19.61 -7.38 -3.32
CA HIS A 207 -19.63 -6.27 -4.27
C HIS A 207 -18.67 -5.14 -3.86
N THR A 208 -17.93 -4.59 -4.82
CA THR A 208 -17.00 -3.46 -4.61
C THR A 208 -17.64 -2.25 -3.89
N ALA A 209 -18.92 -1.98 -4.11
CA ALA A 209 -19.65 -0.88 -3.48
C ALA A 209 -20.10 -1.15 -2.03
N SER A 210 -19.77 -2.32 -1.46
CA SER A 210 -20.17 -2.72 -0.11
C SER A 210 -19.06 -2.47 0.92
N VAL A 211 -19.43 -2.28 2.19
CA VAL A 211 -18.47 -2.06 3.28
C VAL A 211 -17.64 -3.31 3.57
N GLU A 212 -18.23 -4.49 3.37
CA GLU A 212 -17.58 -5.78 3.56
C GLU A 212 -16.44 -5.99 2.56
N PHE A 213 -16.61 -5.56 1.30
CA PHE A 213 -15.55 -5.64 0.30
C PHE A 213 -14.31 -4.88 0.77
N TRP A 214 -14.48 -3.62 1.20
CA TRP A 214 -13.36 -2.80 1.65
C TRP A 214 -12.77 -3.29 2.97
N PHE A 215 -13.58 -3.88 3.86
CA PHE A 215 -13.06 -4.55 5.05
C PHE A 215 -12.20 -5.78 4.71
N MET A 216 -12.64 -6.61 3.76
CA MET A 216 -11.83 -7.72 3.24
C MET A 216 -10.56 -7.22 2.56
N MET A 217 -10.63 -6.10 1.82
CA MET A 217 -9.45 -5.45 1.26
C MET A 217 -8.46 -5.00 2.33
N GLN A 218 -8.89 -4.44 3.47
CA GLN A 218 -7.98 -4.09 4.57
C GLN A 218 -7.18 -5.32 5.05
N ILE A 219 -7.83 -6.48 5.17
CA ILE A 219 -7.17 -7.74 5.54
C ILE A 219 -6.26 -8.23 4.40
N ALA A 220 -6.71 -8.14 3.15
CA ALA A 220 -5.92 -8.48 1.97
C ALA A 220 -4.61 -7.67 1.91
N MET A 221 -4.66 -6.38 2.27
CA MET A 221 -3.48 -5.53 2.35
C MET A 221 -2.50 -5.97 3.43
N ILE A 222 -3.00 -6.48 4.57
CA ILE A 222 -2.14 -7.10 5.59
C ILE A 222 -1.49 -8.37 5.04
N CYS A 223 -2.22 -9.21 4.32
CA CYS A 223 -1.66 -10.39 3.65
C CYS A 223 -0.59 -10.01 2.63
N GLY A 224 -0.82 -8.97 1.81
CA GLY A 224 0.16 -8.43 0.87
C GLY A 224 1.40 -7.86 1.54
N PHE A 225 1.24 -7.21 2.70
CA PHE A 225 2.37 -6.79 3.53
C PHE A 225 3.21 -7.99 3.98
N LEU A 226 2.57 -9.04 4.50
CA LEU A 226 3.27 -10.22 5.00
C LEU A 226 4.04 -10.97 3.90
N THR A 227 3.49 -11.06 2.68
CA THR A 227 4.15 -11.72 1.55
C THR A 227 5.25 -10.87 0.93
N SER A 228 5.08 -9.54 0.88
CA SER A 228 6.09 -8.63 0.32
C SER A 228 7.26 -8.36 1.28
N TYR A 229 7.05 -8.44 2.60
CA TYR A 229 8.08 -8.19 3.61
C TYR A 229 9.37 -9.00 3.41
N PRO A 230 9.35 -10.34 3.26
CA PRO A 230 10.57 -11.13 3.03
C PRO A 230 11.25 -10.80 1.69
N VAL A 231 10.48 -10.44 0.67
CA VAL A 231 11.03 -10.02 -0.63
C VAL A 231 11.74 -8.67 -0.49
N ASN A 232 11.15 -7.72 0.23
CA ASN A 232 11.80 -6.44 0.54
C ASN A 232 13.08 -6.64 1.35
N TRP A 233 13.06 -7.53 2.33
CA TRP A 233 14.24 -7.88 3.12
C TRP A 233 15.39 -8.35 2.22
N TRP A 234 15.07 -9.27 1.28
CA TRP A 234 16.04 -9.80 0.33
C TRP A 234 16.55 -8.73 -0.64
N LEU A 235 15.66 -7.92 -1.22
CA LEU A 235 16.00 -6.84 -2.16
C LEU A 235 16.93 -5.80 -1.53
N ILE A 236 16.66 -5.43 -0.27
CA ILE A 236 17.49 -4.47 0.47
C ILE A 236 18.86 -5.07 0.79
N ARG A 237 18.91 -6.34 1.22
CA ARG A 237 20.21 -7.02 1.47
C ARG A 237 21.06 -7.17 0.20
N LYS A 238 20.41 -7.31 -0.96
CA LYS A 238 21.10 -7.37 -2.27
C LYS A 238 21.48 -6.01 -2.83
N GLY A 239 21.11 -4.90 -2.18
CA GLY A 239 21.39 -3.54 -2.65
C GLY A 239 20.55 -3.11 -3.86
N VAL A 240 19.53 -3.90 -4.23
CA VAL A 240 18.61 -3.56 -5.34
C VAL A 240 17.63 -2.48 -4.89
N LYS A 241 17.17 -2.56 -3.64
CA LYS A 241 16.24 -1.61 -3.03
C LYS A 241 16.91 -0.87 -1.87
N GLU A 242 16.59 0.42 -1.73
CA GLU A 242 17.12 1.24 -0.65
C GLU A 242 16.47 0.96 0.69
N ALA A 243 17.26 1.08 1.76
CA ALA A 243 16.78 0.97 3.13
C ALA A 243 16.25 2.34 3.59
N MET A 244 14.95 2.58 3.35
CA MET A 244 14.25 3.84 3.61
C MET A 244 14.16 4.25 5.08
#